data_AF-A0A8J8GIF3-F1
#
_entry.id   AF-A0A8J8GIF3-F1
#
_cell.length_a   1.000
_cell.length_b   1.000
_cell.length_c   1.000
_cell.angle_alpha   90.00
_cell.angle_beta   90.00
_cell.angle_gamma   90.00
#
_symmetry.space_group_name_H-M   'P 1'
#
loop_
_entity.id
_entity.type
_entity.pdbx_description
1 polymer ?
#
loop_
_entity_poly.entity_id
_entity_poly.type
_entity_poly.pdbx_seq_one_letter_code
_entity_poly.pdbx_strand_id
1 'polypeptide(L)'
;MTPPDPPATIPDFLLDQFTDHSPETLRAIGEYAREETYVAPEAAADSIVEAFALQDEETLAAIAGYVDELADFLEERDVDSLEAITGDDTDDEESWGHRRILDWHS
;
A
#
# COMPACT_ATOMS: atom_id res chain seq x y z
N MET A 1 8.32 2.63 12.49
CA MET A 1 7.80 3.90 11.95
C MET A 1 6.40 4.17 12.49
N THR A 2 5.97 5.42 12.51
CA THR A 2 4.59 5.83 12.79
C THR A 2 3.93 6.21 11.46
N PRO A 3 2.66 5.88 11.19
CA PRO A 3 2.00 6.33 9.97
C PRO A 3 2.09 7.85 9.82
N PRO A 4 2.18 8.36 8.57
CA PRO A 4 2.24 9.80 8.32
C PRO A 4 0.99 10.49 8.87
N ASP A 5 1.16 11.70 9.39
CA ASP A 5 0.04 12.50 9.89
C ASP A 5 -0.71 13.12 8.70
N PRO A 6 -2.02 12.86 8.54
CA PRO A 6 -2.76 13.37 7.40
C PRO A 6 -2.99 14.88 7.54
N PRO A 7 -2.69 15.69 6.51
CA PRO A 7 -2.96 17.12 6.57
C PRO A 7 -4.45 17.40 6.67
N ALA A 8 -4.83 18.36 7.51
CA ALA A 8 -6.23 18.70 7.79
C ALA A 8 -7.02 19.25 6.58
N THR A 9 -6.33 19.55 5.48
CA THR A 9 -6.92 19.94 4.20
C THR A 9 -7.48 18.76 3.43
N ILE A 10 -7.01 17.53 3.71
CA ILE A 10 -7.49 16.33 3.05
C ILE A 10 -8.80 15.87 3.69
N PRO A 11 -9.85 15.63 2.89
CA PRO A 11 -11.09 15.03 3.38
C PRO A 11 -10.88 13.64 4.00
N ASP A 12 -11.50 13.40 5.16
CA ASP A 12 -11.38 12.14 5.91
C ASP A 12 -11.80 10.89 5.11
N PHE A 13 -12.81 11.02 4.25
CA PHE A 13 -13.27 9.92 3.38
C PHE A 13 -12.24 9.51 2.31
N LEU A 14 -11.30 10.40 1.94
CA LEU A 14 -10.18 10.05 1.07
C LEU A 14 -9.09 9.33 1.87
N LEU A 15 -8.84 9.77 3.10
CA LEU A 15 -7.87 9.12 3.99
C LEU A 15 -8.22 7.65 4.23
N ASP A 16 -9.49 7.36 4.54
CA ASP A 16 -9.98 5.99 4.72
C ASP A 16 -9.70 5.12 3.50
N GLN A 17 -10.01 5.62 2.30
CA GLN A 17 -9.74 4.91 1.05
C GLN A 17 -8.25 4.70 0.79
N PHE A 18 -7.39 5.67 1.09
CA PHE A 18 -5.94 5.52 0.91
C PHE A 18 -5.36 4.40 1.78
N THR A 19 -5.91 4.18 2.98
CA THR A 19 -5.44 3.09 3.85
C THR A 19 -5.81 1.68 3.35
N ASP A 20 -6.76 1.56 2.41
CA ASP A 20 -7.17 0.28 1.80
C ASP A 20 -6.33 -0.08 0.57
N HIS A 21 -5.53 0.86 0.04
CA HIS A 21 -4.77 0.68 -1.19
C HIS A 21 -3.31 0.25 -0.96
N SER A 22 -2.77 -0.49 -1.94
CA SER A 22 -1.35 -0.87 -2.00
C SER A 22 -0.44 0.34 -2.26
N PRO A 23 0.84 0.30 -1.85
CA PRO A 23 1.79 1.40 -2.09
C PRO A 23 1.96 1.75 -3.57
N GLU A 24 1.94 0.76 -4.47
CA GLU A 24 1.99 0.99 -5.93
C GLU A 24 0.79 1.81 -6.43
N THR A 25 -0.40 1.54 -5.89
CA THR A 25 -1.62 2.28 -6.22
C THR A 25 -1.57 3.69 -5.63
N LEU A 26 -1.05 3.85 -4.41
CA LEU A 26 -0.89 5.16 -3.77
C LEU A 26 0.05 6.09 -4.54
N ARG A 27 1.18 5.56 -5.05
CA ARG A 27 2.07 6.34 -5.95
C ARG A 27 1.35 6.81 -7.20
N ALA A 28 0.61 5.92 -7.86
CA ALA A 28 -0.14 6.29 -9.06
C ALA A 28 -1.24 7.32 -8.77
N ILE A 29 -1.86 7.28 -7.60
CA ILE A 29 -2.81 8.30 -7.12
C ILE A 29 -2.09 9.64 -6.91
N GLY A 30 -0.88 9.64 -6.35
CA GLY A 30 -0.07 10.84 -6.17
C GLY A 30 0.37 11.48 -7.49
N GLU A 31 0.79 10.67 -8.46
CA GLU A 31 1.10 11.11 -9.83
C GLU A 31 -0.13 11.72 -10.53
N TYR A 32 -1.31 11.13 -10.33
CA TYR A 32 -2.56 11.66 -10.85
C TYR A 32 -2.95 12.99 -10.20
N ALA A 33 -2.78 13.11 -8.87
CA ALA A 33 -3.03 14.35 -8.14
C ALA A 33 -2.13 15.51 -8.59
N ARG A 34 -0.89 15.24 -9.01
CA ARG A 34 0.06 16.24 -9.54
C ARG A 34 -0.20 16.63 -11.00
N GLU A 35 -1.25 16.10 -11.61
CA GLU A 35 -1.55 16.23 -13.04
C GLU A 35 -0.41 15.72 -13.95
N GLU A 36 0.51 14.91 -13.43
CA GLU A 36 1.61 14.31 -14.21
C GLU A 36 1.08 13.21 -15.14
N THR A 37 -0.07 12.62 -14.79
CA THR A 37 -0.83 11.70 -15.65
C THR A 37 -2.28 12.16 -15.82
N TYR A 38 -2.78 12.09 -17.05
CA TYR A 38 -4.17 12.41 -17.40
C TYR A 38 -5.12 11.21 -17.19
N VAL A 39 -4.56 10.04 -16.93
CA VAL A 39 -5.30 8.79 -16.76
C VAL A 39 -5.30 8.44 -15.29
N ALA A 40 -6.49 8.38 -14.70
CA ALA A 40 -6.65 7.88 -13.35
C ALA A 40 -6.20 6.41 -13.28
N PRO A 41 -5.49 6.01 -12.21
CA PRO A 41 -5.09 4.61 -12.05
C PRO A 41 -6.33 3.71 -12.02
N GLU A 42 -6.29 2.62 -12.78
CA GLU A 42 -7.39 1.65 -12.87
C GLU A 42 -7.79 1.02 -11.52
N ALA A 43 -6.86 1.04 -10.57
CA ALA A 43 -7.04 0.56 -9.21
C ALA A 43 -7.64 1.60 -8.25
N ALA A 44 -7.69 2.89 -8.63
CA ALA A 44 -8.40 3.88 -7.83
C ALA A 44 -9.90 3.78 -8.08
N ALA A 45 -10.69 3.90 -7.01
CA ALA A 45 -12.14 3.96 -7.13
C ALA A 45 -12.56 5.22 -7.92
N ASP A 46 -13.60 5.10 -8.75
CA ASP A 46 -14.17 6.22 -9.53
C ASP A 46 -14.51 7.42 -8.63
N SER A 47 -14.92 7.15 -7.38
CA SER A 47 -15.18 8.16 -6.36
C SER A 47 -13.95 8.96 -5.92
N ILE A 48 -12.74 8.41 -5.98
CA ILE A 48 -11.49 9.15 -5.71
C ILE A 48 -11.24 10.15 -6.84
N VAL A 49 -11.45 9.72 -8.09
CA VAL A 49 -11.28 10.55 -9.29
C VAL A 49 -12.26 11.71 -9.30
N GLU A 50 -13.54 11.43 -9.04
CA GLU A 50 -14.58 12.46 -8.91
C GLU A 50 -14.28 13.43 -7.77
N ALA A 51 -13.79 12.94 -6.63
CA ALA A 51 -13.41 13.79 -5.51
C ALA A 51 -12.23 14.72 -5.86
N PHE A 52 -11.22 14.22 -6.58
CA PHE A 52 -10.05 15.00 -6.99
C PHE A 52 -10.43 16.14 -7.93
N ALA A 53 -11.38 15.89 -8.84
CA ALA A 53 -11.91 16.93 -9.73
C ALA A 53 -12.61 18.09 -8.99
N LEU A 54 -12.99 17.89 -7.72
CA LEU A 54 -13.63 18.89 -6.86
C LEU A 54 -12.64 19.62 -5.94
N GLN A 55 -11.39 19.16 -5.84
CA GLN A 55 -10.39 19.75 -4.94
C GLN A 55 -9.62 20.89 -5.62
N ASP A 56 -9.19 21.86 -4.82
CA ASP A 56 -8.26 22.89 -5.24
C ASP A 56 -6.82 22.35 -5.38
N GLU A 57 -5.99 23.05 -6.15
CA GLU A 57 -4.57 22.69 -6.40
C GLU A 57 -3.75 22.50 -5.11
N GLU A 58 -4.02 23.30 -4.07
CA GLU A 58 -3.36 23.18 -2.77
C GLU A 58 -3.70 21.85 -2.09
N THR A 59 -4.97 21.45 -2.15
CA THR A 59 -5.44 20.19 -1.58
C THR A 59 -4.90 19.01 -2.38
N LEU A 60 -4.89 19.08 -3.71
CA LEU A 60 -4.30 18.04 -4.57
C LEU A 60 -2.80 17.87 -4.30
N ALA A 61 -2.06 18.95 -4.11
CA ALA A 61 -0.65 18.89 -3.73
C ALA A 61 -0.44 18.25 -2.35
N ALA A 62 -1.31 18.56 -1.37
CA ALA A 62 -1.27 17.94 -0.05
C ALA A 62 -1.59 16.43 -0.12
N ILE A 63 -2.59 16.04 -0.92
CA ILE A 63 -2.93 14.64 -1.19
C ILE A 63 -1.72 13.92 -1.80
N ALA A 64 -1.13 14.50 -2.84
CA ALA A 64 0.02 13.91 -3.51
C ALA A 64 1.21 13.69 -2.57
N GLY A 65 1.48 14.63 -1.66
CA GLY A 65 2.51 14.45 -0.64
C GLY A 65 2.17 13.32 0.33
N TYR A 66 0.96 13.35 0.88
CA TYR A 66 0.52 12.36 1.87
C TYR A 66 0.52 10.92 1.32
N VAL A 67 0.02 10.69 0.10
CA VAL A 67 -0.02 9.33 -0.48
C VAL A 67 1.37 8.80 -0.84
N ASP A 68 2.32 9.66 -1.21
CA ASP A 68 3.73 9.26 -1.41
C ASP A 68 4.36 8.83 -0.09
N GLU A 69 4.18 9.62 0.98
CA GLU A 69 4.69 9.28 2.33
C GLU A 69 4.02 8.02 2.88
N LEU A 70 2.73 7.82 2.62
CA LEU A 70 2.00 6.62 3.01
C LEU A 70 2.49 5.40 2.23
N ALA A 71 2.77 5.54 0.94
CA ALA A 71 3.33 4.47 0.12
C ALA A 71 4.71 4.04 0.63
N ASP A 72 5.60 5.00 0.93
CA ASP A 72 6.93 4.74 1.48
C ASP A 72 6.85 4.00 2.82
N PHE A 73 5.99 4.48 3.74
CA PHE A 73 5.73 3.82 5.02
C PHE A 73 5.24 2.37 4.86
N LEU A 74 4.35 2.12 3.90
CA LEU A 74 3.83 0.78 3.64
C LEU A 74 4.89 -0.14 3.02
N GLU A 75 5.71 0.34 2.09
CA GLU A 75 6.83 -0.41 1.52
C GLU A 75 7.86 -0.77 2.59
N GLU A 76 8.27 0.18 3.43
CA GLU A 76 9.20 -0.08 4.54
C GLU A 76 8.64 -1.11 5.52
N ARG A 77 7.34 -1.03 5.84
CA ARG A 77 6.69 -1.99 6.75
C ARG A 77 6.58 -3.38 6.12
N ASP A 78 6.31 -3.47 4.82
CA ASP A 78 6.23 -4.75 4.12
C ASP A 78 7.62 -5.43 4.06
N VAL A 79 8.68 -4.64 3.85
CA VAL A 79 10.08 -5.09 3.92
C VAL A 79 10.45 -5.55 5.32
N ASP A 80 10.12 -4.78 6.37
CA ASP A 80 10.38 -5.16 7.78
C ASP A 80 9.61 -6.42 8.17
N SER A 81 8.36 -6.56 7.70
CA SER A 81 7.55 -7.76 7.91
C SER A 81 8.12 -8.97 7.16
N LEU A 82 8.64 -8.80 5.94
CA LEU A 82 9.33 -9.87 5.20
C LEU A 82 10.63 -10.25 5.89
N GLU A 83 11.44 -9.27 6.32
CA GLU A 83 12.70 -9.51 7.01
C GLU A 83 12.48 -10.26 8.33
N ALA A 84 11.43 -9.93 9.09
CA ALA A 84 11.04 -10.65 10.30
C ALA A 84 10.65 -12.13 10.04
N ILE A 85 10.10 -12.44 8.87
CA ILE A 85 9.78 -13.82 8.47
C ILE A 85 11.03 -14.56 7.97
N THR A 86 11.99 -13.85 7.37
CA THR A 86 13.24 -14.47 6.85
C THR A 86 14.40 -14.49 7.86
N GLY A 87 14.31 -13.69 8.92
CA GLY A 87 15.34 -13.49 9.95
C GLY A 87 15.25 -14.45 11.13
N ASP A 88 14.18 -15.24 11.22
CA ASP A 88 14.01 -16.35 12.17
C ASP A 88 14.28 -17.70 11.47
N ASP A 89 15.36 -17.78 10.69
CA ASP A 89 15.86 -19.07 10.18
C ASP A 89 17.39 -19.12 10.38
N THR A 90 17.79 -19.07 11.65
CA THR A 90 19.04 -19.71 12.07
C THR A 90 18.78 -20.63 13.25
N ASP A 91 18.77 -21.92 12.91
CA ASP A 91 19.05 -23.07 13.79
C ASP A 91 17.87 -23.60 14.62
N ASP A 92 17.02 -24.44 13.99
CA ASP A 92 16.65 -25.71 14.63
C ASP A 92 16.55 -26.82 13.57
N GLU A 93 17.46 -27.78 13.70
CA GLU A 93 17.64 -29.00 12.90
C GLU A 93 16.43 -29.97 12.96
N GLU A 94 15.18 -29.54 12.77
CA GLU A 94 14.06 -30.49 12.85
C GLU A 94 13.74 -31.10 11.48
N SER A 95 14.58 -32.09 11.14
CA SER A 95 14.25 -33.33 10.45
C SER A 95 13.05 -33.23 9.50
N TRP A 96 13.35 -33.03 8.21
CA TRP A 96 12.42 -33.22 7.11
C TRP A 96 11.82 -34.61 7.19
N GLY A 97 10.66 -34.71 7.83
CA GLY A 97 9.84 -35.90 7.93
C GLY A 97 9.33 -36.27 6.55
N HIS A 98 10.18 -36.86 5.71
CA HIS A 98 9.81 -37.61 4.53
C HIS A 98 9.05 -38.88 4.95
N ARG A 99 7.84 -38.70 5.50
CA ARG A 99 6.92 -39.79 5.80
C ARG A 99 6.08 -40.08 4.56
N ARG A 100 6.75 -40.66 3.56
CA ARG A 100 6.27 -41.77 2.71
C ARG A 100 4.80 -41.65 2.23
N ILE A 101 4.58 -40.89 1.16
CA ILE A 101 3.34 -40.99 0.36
C ILE A 101 3.46 -42.24 -0.53
N LEU A 102 3.22 -43.42 0.04
CA LEU A 102 2.96 -44.65 -0.70
C LEU A 102 2.04 -45.51 0.17
N ASP A 103 0.73 -45.36 -0.05
CA ASP A 103 -0.23 -46.46 -0.21
C ASP A 103 -1.63 -45.83 -0.14
N TRP A 104 -2.43 -45.97 -1.20
CA TRP A 104 -3.87 -46.19 -1.11
C TRP A 104 -4.38 -46.61 -2.48
N HIS A 105 -4.32 -47.92 -2.70
CA HIS A 105 -5.22 -48.65 -3.57
C HIS A 105 -6.30 -49.25 -2.68
N SER A 106 -7.58 -48.96 -2.96
CA SER A 106 -8.62 -49.98 -2.90
C SER A 106 -9.85 -49.57 -3.70
#